data_AF-A0A6B8RI10-F1
#
_entry.id   AF-A0A6B8RI10-F1
#
_cell.length_a   1.000
_cell.length_b   1.000
_cell.length_c   1.000
_cell.angle_alpha   90.00
_cell.angle_beta   90.00
_cell.angle_gamma   90.00
#
_symmetry.space_group_name_H-M   'P 1'
#
loop_
_entity.id
_entity.type
_entity.pdbx_description
1 polymer ?
#
loop_
_entity_poly.entity_id
_entity_poly.type
_entity_poly.pdbx_seq_one_letter_code
_entity_poly.pdbx_strand_id
1 'polypeptide(L)'
;MTDKREPQKKNKPWWFMGAAGIFLLTKIKLLLPLLKLGTFGGTIITMAVSVWAFAQIAPIQTAVGLIVMIFIHEMGHVIASKQKGLPTSAPIFIPFLGAMINLKRNPRDAETEAYIAFGGPLLGTVGALGAFFIGWYWELPLFIYIAWIGFFLNLINLLPIHPLDGGRISVAVSRWLWLFGLTGGLFIILYIHAYVMLIFWALFAWDLYNKYVRKKDSKPRSTWGTFEVDMDPILEQGFFIPGTEHRRELAFETYSELEDGKQRVLIYWREMGLHGLLNLFEQGLIKSVYTSQIERITKENKAYLLIRCQVDYYPHTNDAYYEVAPKVRWKYGITYALLAVFLGYMMHAASKMELYIK
;
A
#
# COMPACT_ATOMS: atom_id res chain seq x y z
N MET A 1 -29.63 -4.18 -74.44
CA MET A 1 -30.13 -3.95 -73.06
C MET A 1 -30.00 -5.29 -72.37
N THR A 2 -29.09 -5.55 -71.43
CA THR A 2 -28.77 -4.81 -70.19
C THR A 2 -27.30 -5.00 -69.81
N ASP A 3 -26.65 -3.89 -69.51
CA ASP A 3 -25.23 -3.72 -69.16
C ASP A 3 -24.96 -4.15 -67.71
N LYS A 4 -23.97 -5.02 -67.48
CA LYS A 4 -23.54 -5.47 -66.15
C LYS A 4 -22.49 -4.50 -65.62
N ARG A 5 -22.88 -3.65 -64.67
CA ARG A 5 -21.94 -2.79 -63.93
C ARG A 5 -21.19 -3.58 -62.85
N GLU A 6 -19.86 -3.66 -62.97
CA GLU A 6 -18.98 -4.13 -61.89
C GLU A 6 -18.87 -3.10 -60.75
N PRO A 7 -18.73 -3.53 -59.48
CA PRO A 7 -18.63 -2.61 -58.35
C PRO A 7 -17.19 -2.08 -58.19
N GLN A 8 -17.03 -0.75 -58.28
CA GLN A 8 -15.77 -0.06 -57.97
C GLN A 8 -15.41 -0.22 -56.48
N LYS A 9 -14.25 -0.81 -56.19
CA LYS A 9 -13.63 -0.83 -54.85
C LYS A 9 -13.17 0.58 -54.46
N LYS A 10 -13.85 1.18 -53.47
CA LYS A 10 -13.40 2.40 -52.78
C LYS A 10 -12.15 2.09 -51.95
N ASN A 11 -10.98 2.52 -52.40
CA ASN A 11 -9.76 2.54 -51.60
C ASN A 11 -9.94 3.54 -50.45
N LYS A 12 -10.14 3.03 -49.22
CA LYS A 12 -10.06 3.85 -48.01
C LYS A 12 -8.61 4.32 -47.83
N PRO A 13 -8.35 5.62 -47.58
CA PRO A 13 -7.00 6.16 -47.56
C PRO A 13 -6.27 5.72 -46.28
N TRP A 14 -5.44 4.67 -46.42
CA TRP A 14 -4.50 4.16 -45.41
C TRP A 14 -3.53 5.23 -44.86
N TRP A 15 -3.44 6.39 -45.50
CA TRP A 15 -2.66 7.54 -45.02
C TRP A 15 -3.14 8.06 -43.67
N PHE A 16 -4.45 8.04 -43.38
CA PHE A 16 -4.96 8.50 -42.07
C PHE A 16 -4.52 7.60 -40.92
N MET A 17 -4.41 6.28 -41.16
CA MET A 17 -3.86 5.33 -40.18
C MET A 17 -2.35 5.50 -40.00
N GLY A 18 -1.63 5.80 -41.10
CA GLY A 18 -0.21 6.14 -41.05
C GLY A 18 0.07 7.44 -40.28
N ALA A 19 -0.71 8.49 -40.51
CA ALA A 19 -0.60 9.77 -39.82
C ALA A 19 -0.95 9.67 -38.32
N ALA A 20 -2.02 8.92 -37.98
CA ALA A 20 -2.37 8.64 -36.58
C ALA A 20 -1.30 7.79 -35.88
N GLY A 21 -0.73 6.80 -36.57
CA GLY A 21 0.38 5.99 -36.07
C GLY A 21 1.65 6.80 -35.82
N ILE A 22 2.00 7.70 -36.74
CA ILE A 22 3.16 8.61 -36.59
C ILE A 22 2.92 9.63 -35.47
N PHE A 23 1.69 10.13 -35.30
CA PHE A 23 1.30 11.02 -34.20
C PHE A 23 1.36 10.32 -32.82
N LEU A 24 0.95 9.05 -32.74
CA LEU A 24 1.09 8.24 -31.53
C LEU A 24 2.55 7.90 -31.23
N LEU A 25 3.35 7.57 -32.25
CA LEU A 25 4.77 7.25 -32.09
C LEU A 25 5.61 8.48 -31.67
N THR A 26 5.25 9.68 -32.12
CA THR A 26 5.88 10.93 -31.69
C THR A 26 5.53 11.29 -30.24
N LYS A 27 4.29 11.01 -29.79
CA LYS A 27 3.88 11.14 -28.38
C LYS A 27 4.59 10.13 -27.46
N ILE A 28 4.77 8.88 -27.92
CA ILE A 28 5.51 7.84 -27.18
C ILE A 28 7.00 8.18 -27.08
N LYS A 29 7.61 8.74 -28.14
CA LYS A 29 9.00 9.23 -28.09
C LYS A 29 9.22 10.34 -27.06
N LEU A 30 8.20 11.15 -26.76
CA LEU A 30 8.26 12.20 -25.74
C LEU A 30 8.30 11.63 -24.30
N LEU A 31 7.86 10.38 -24.10
CA LEU A 31 7.85 9.70 -22.80
C LEU A 31 9.15 8.91 -22.52
N LEU A 32 9.93 8.60 -23.55
CA LEU A 32 11.22 7.88 -23.43
C LEU A 32 12.27 8.60 -22.55
N PRO A 33 12.40 9.94 -22.56
CA PRO A 33 13.31 10.65 -21.65
C PRO A 33 12.85 10.56 -20.20
N LEU A 34 11.53 10.57 -19.95
CA LEU A 34 10.98 10.41 -18.59
C LEU A 34 11.20 9.00 -18.06
N LEU A 35 11.12 7.97 -18.90
CA LEU A 35 11.43 6.59 -18.48
C LEU A 35 12.89 6.43 -18.02
N LYS A 36 13.81 7.28 -18.51
CA LYS A 36 15.23 7.31 -18.11
C LYS A 36 15.50 8.02 -16.78
N LEU A 37 14.51 8.69 -16.18
CA LEU A 37 14.62 9.37 -14.87
C LEU A 37 14.44 8.43 -13.66
N GLY A 38 14.46 7.11 -13.87
CA GLY A 38 14.26 6.13 -12.80
C GLY A 38 12.85 6.24 -12.18
N THR A 39 12.74 6.04 -10.87
CA THR A 39 11.44 6.02 -10.16
C THR A 39 10.66 7.33 -10.24
N PHE A 40 11.34 8.47 -10.42
CA PHE A 40 10.69 9.79 -10.54
C PHE A 40 10.00 10.00 -11.89
N GLY A 41 10.51 9.36 -12.95
CA GLY A 41 9.89 9.37 -14.27
C GLY A 41 8.48 8.79 -14.26
N GLY A 42 8.30 7.67 -13.55
CA GLY A 42 6.99 7.02 -13.39
C GLY A 42 5.97 7.93 -12.71
N THR A 43 6.37 8.66 -11.66
CA THR A 43 5.47 9.61 -10.99
C THR A 43 5.00 10.71 -11.93
N ILE A 44 5.90 11.35 -12.70
CA ILE A 44 5.50 12.43 -13.62
C ILE A 44 4.56 11.90 -14.71
N ILE A 45 4.84 10.70 -15.27
CA ILE A 45 3.97 10.08 -16.28
C ILE A 45 2.59 9.82 -15.69
N THR A 46 2.50 9.20 -14.51
CA THR A 46 1.21 8.91 -13.87
C THR A 46 0.45 10.18 -13.50
N MET A 47 1.13 11.23 -13.01
CA MET A 47 0.52 12.55 -12.79
C MET A 47 -0.05 13.13 -14.08
N ALA A 48 0.70 13.10 -15.18
CA ALA A 48 0.24 13.63 -16.47
C ALA A 48 -0.99 12.86 -17.00
N VAL A 49 -1.01 11.53 -16.85
CA VAL A 49 -2.16 10.70 -17.19
C VAL A 49 -3.37 11.05 -16.32
N SER A 50 -3.18 11.24 -15.02
CA SER A 50 -4.25 11.66 -14.11
C SER A 50 -4.77 13.06 -14.42
N VAL A 51 -3.90 14.04 -14.72
CA VAL A 51 -4.32 15.37 -15.18
C VAL A 51 -5.16 15.25 -16.45
N TRP A 52 -4.70 14.48 -17.44
CA TRP A 52 -5.45 14.26 -18.69
C TRP A 52 -6.83 13.66 -18.44
N ALA A 53 -6.93 12.66 -17.54
CA ALA A 53 -8.19 12.01 -17.21
C ALA A 53 -9.16 12.97 -16.50
N PHE A 54 -8.70 13.72 -15.49
CA PHE A 54 -9.53 14.73 -14.82
C PHE A 54 -9.89 15.91 -15.73
N ALA A 55 -9.03 16.27 -16.69
CA ALA A 55 -9.33 17.29 -17.69
C ALA A 55 -10.48 16.92 -18.64
N GLN A 56 -10.92 15.65 -18.67
CA GLN A 56 -12.11 15.24 -19.42
C GLN A 56 -13.42 15.67 -18.75
N ILE A 57 -13.39 15.95 -17.44
CA ILE A 57 -14.59 16.26 -16.63
C ILE A 57 -14.50 17.59 -15.89
N ALA A 58 -13.34 18.23 -15.88
CA ALA A 58 -13.09 19.52 -15.23
C ALA A 58 -12.15 20.38 -16.08
N PRO A 59 -12.13 21.72 -15.89
CA PRO A 59 -11.13 22.58 -16.54
C PRO A 59 -9.70 22.11 -16.26
N ILE A 60 -8.83 22.19 -17.27
CA ILE A 60 -7.46 21.67 -17.17
C ILE A 60 -6.68 22.31 -16.02
N GLN A 61 -6.91 23.59 -15.74
CA GLN A 61 -6.27 24.31 -14.64
C GLN A 61 -6.66 23.73 -13.28
N THR A 62 -7.94 23.40 -13.10
CA THR A 62 -8.46 22.73 -11.91
C THR A 62 -7.89 21.32 -11.78
N ALA A 63 -7.85 20.56 -12.89
CA ALA A 63 -7.27 19.21 -12.89
C ALA A 63 -5.79 19.23 -12.48
N VAL A 64 -5.01 20.18 -13.00
CA VAL A 64 -3.61 20.39 -12.57
C VAL A 64 -3.55 20.74 -11.08
N GLY A 65 -4.36 21.69 -10.62
CA GLY A 65 -4.41 22.08 -9.21
C GLY A 65 -4.74 20.93 -8.26
N LEU A 66 -5.73 20.10 -8.62
CA LEU A 66 -6.09 18.88 -7.89
C LEU A 66 -4.91 17.91 -7.78
N ILE A 67 -4.25 17.60 -8.90
CA ILE A 67 -3.11 16.66 -8.91
C ILE A 67 -1.92 17.22 -8.11
N VAL A 68 -1.69 18.53 -8.15
CA VAL A 68 -0.68 19.19 -7.30
C VAL A 68 -1.04 19.06 -5.82
N MET A 69 -2.30 19.25 -5.43
CA MET A 69 -2.73 19.09 -4.04
C MET A 69 -2.58 17.64 -3.55
N ILE A 70 -2.96 16.65 -4.37
CA ILE A 70 -2.72 15.22 -4.07
C ILE A 70 -1.21 14.96 -3.93
N PHE A 71 -0.39 15.53 -4.80
CA PHE A 71 1.06 15.35 -4.73
C PHE A 71 1.66 15.92 -3.44
N ILE A 72 1.28 17.13 -3.04
CA ILE A 72 1.74 17.75 -1.80
C ILE A 72 1.32 16.90 -0.60
N HIS A 73 0.09 16.38 -0.61
CA HIS A 73 -0.39 15.45 0.41
C HIS A 73 0.46 14.18 0.47
N GLU A 74 0.69 13.49 -0.64
CA GLU A 74 1.52 12.27 -0.65
C GLU A 74 2.98 12.53 -0.22
N MET A 75 3.54 13.69 -0.57
CA MET A 75 4.87 14.09 -0.08
C MET A 75 4.91 14.20 1.44
N GLY A 76 3.79 14.53 2.09
CA GLY A 76 3.66 14.53 3.53
C GLY A 76 3.92 13.15 4.13
N HIS A 77 3.31 12.10 3.55
CA HIS A 77 3.57 10.72 3.96
C HIS A 77 5.01 10.28 3.68
N VAL A 78 5.58 10.66 2.53
CA VAL A 78 6.98 10.33 2.18
C VAL A 78 7.95 10.98 3.18
N ILE A 79 7.76 12.25 3.50
CA ILE A 79 8.61 12.97 4.46
C ILE A 79 8.48 12.36 5.85
N ALA A 80 7.26 12.13 6.33
CA ALA A 80 7.01 11.53 7.64
C ALA A 80 7.59 10.11 7.74
N SER A 81 7.50 9.32 6.67
CA SER A 81 8.10 7.98 6.61
C SER A 81 9.63 8.04 6.67
N LYS A 82 10.25 8.98 5.93
CA LYS A 82 11.70 9.19 5.99
C LYS A 82 12.18 9.63 7.37
N GLN A 83 11.44 10.49 8.06
CA GLN A 83 11.73 10.90 9.44
C GLN A 83 11.69 9.71 10.42
N LYS A 84 10.85 8.70 10.15
CA LYS A 84 10.77 7.45 10.90
C LYS A 84 11.71 6.36 10.37
N GLY A 85 12.60 6.69 9.43
CA GLY A 85 13.57 5.74 8.86
C GLY A 85 12.93 4.60 8.07
N LEU A 86 11.75 4.82 7.50
CA LEU A 86 11.02 3.84 6.69
C LEU A 86 11.22 4.14 5.21
N PRO A 87 11.79 3.19 4.43
CA PRO A 87 12.00 3.39 3.01
C PRO A 87 10.68 3.31 2.24
N THR A 88 10.37 4.36 1.48
CA THR A 88 9.17 4.48 0.66
C THR A 88 9.50 4.57 -0.83
N SER A 89 8.58 4.11 -1.67
CA SER A 89 8.63 4.36 -3.11
C SER A 89 8.29 5.82 -3.45
N ALA A 90 8.52 6.20 -4.70
CA ALA A 90 7.88 7.39 -5.25
C ALA A 90 6.35 7.17 -5.35
N PRO A 91 5.52 8.23 -5.25
CA PRO A 91 4.08 8.11 -5.38
C PRO A 91 3.68 7.71 -6.80
N ILE A 92 2.61 6.91 -6.88
CA ILE A 92 1.98 6.50 -8.13
C ILE A 92 0.57 7.06 -8.13
N PHE A 93 0.21 7.78 -9.18
CA PHE A 93 -1.12 8.37 -9.33
C PHE A 93 -2.02 7.45 -10.16
N ILE A 94 -3.24 7.24 -9.67
CA ILE A 94 -4.26 6.46 -10.32
C ILE A 94 -5.45 7.39 -10.61
N PRO A 95 -5.79 7.63 -11.90
CA PRO A 95 -6.92 8.47 -12.27
C PRO A 95 -8.19 8.12 -11.50
N PHE A 96 -8.91 9.15 -11.04
CA PHE A 96 -10.17 9.04 -10.28
C PHE A 96 -10.11 8.35 -8.91
N LEU A 97 -9.00 7.67 -8.57
CA LEU A 97 -8.84 6.97 -7.29
C LEU A 97 -7.95 7.74 -6.31
N GLY A 98 -6.90 8.41 -6.80
CA GLY A 98 -5.99 9.19 -5.96
C GLY A 98 -4.53 8.85 -6.24
N ALA A 99 -3.70 8.83 -5.20
CA ALA A 99 -2.32 8.40 -5.28
C ALA A 99 -2.01 7.40 -4.16
N MET A 100 -0.92 6.67 -4.32
CA MET A 100 -0.44 5.75 -3.31
C MET A 100 1.08 5.70 -3.27
N ILE A 101 1.62 5.51 -2.06
CA ILE A 101 3.02 5.18 -1.83
C ILE A 101 3.13 3.74 -1.33
N ASN A 102 4.17 3.04 -1.77
CA ASN A 102 4.49 1.73 -1.25
C ASN A 102 5.59 1.86 -0.18
N LEU A 103 5.28 1.38 1.02
CA LEU A 103 6.27 1.18 2.08
C LEU A 103 6.97 -0.15 1.81
N LYS A 104 8.31 -0.13 1.76
CA LYS A 104 9.09 -1.39 1.67
C LYS A 104 9.06 -2.16 2.99
N ARG A 105 8.83 -1.47 4.10
CA ARG A 105 8.71 -2.04 5.44
C ARG A 105 7.50 -1.45 6.15
N ASN A 106 6.65 -2.31 6.70
CA ASN A 106 5.48 -1.87 7.46
C ASN A 106 5.90 -1.19 8.78
N PRO A 107 5.11 -0.23 9.27
CA PRO A 107 5.25 0.29 10.63
C PRO A 107 5.22 -0.85 11.67
N ARG A 108 5.93 -0.68 12.78
CA ARG A 108 6.04 -1.69 13.84
C ARG A 108 5.14 -1.42 15.04
N ASP A 109 4.56 -0.23 15.10
CA ASP A 109 3.75 0.27 16.18
C ASP A 109 2.72 1.27 15.64
N ALA A 110 1.57 1.35 16.29
CA ALA A 110 0.48 2.24 15.90
C ALA A 110 0.86 3.74 15.99
N GLU A 111 1.78 4.13 16.87
CA GLU A 111 2.23 5.52 16.97
C GLU A 111 2.97 5.97 15.70
N THR A 112 3.86 5.13 15.17
CA THR A 112 4.59 5.36 13.93
C THR A 112 3.65 5.36 12.73
N GLU A 113 2.69 4.42 12.68
CA GLU A 113 1.67 4.40 11.63
C GLU A 113 0.84 5.69 11.62
N ALA A 114 0.36 6.13 12.79
CA ALA A 114 -0.39 7.37 12.92
C ALA A 114 0.47 8.60 12.58
N TYR A 115 1.75 8.63 12.98
CA TYR A 115 2.67 9.71 12.63
C TYR A 115 2.81 9.88 11.11
N ILE A 116 2.98 8.77 10.38
CA ILE A 116 3.06 8.78 8.92
C ILE A 116 1.73 9.24 8.32
N ALA A 117 0.62 8.73 8.83
CA ALA A 117 -0.72 9.07 8.38
C ALA A 117 -1.05 10.56 8.61
N PHE A 118 -0.56 11.18 9.68
CA PHE A 118 -0.67 12.64 9.86
C PHE A 118 0.13 13.44 8.83
N GLY A 119 1.22 12.89 8.31
CA GLY A 119 2.10 13.58 7.37
C GLY A 119 1.35 14.16 6.17
N GLY A 120 0.46 13.37 5.57
CA GLY A 120 -0.30 13.76 4.40
C GLY A 120 -1.25 14.93 4.65
N PRO A 121 -2.24 14.80 5.56
CA PRO A 121 -3.16 15.88 5.91
C PRO A 121 -2.45 17.15 6.37
N LEU A 122 -1.36 17.06 7.14
CA LEU A 122 -0.63 18.24 7.60
C LEU A 122 0.06 18.97 6.44
N LEU A 123 0.84 18.27 5.61
CA LEU A 123 1.53 18.92 4.49
C LEU A 123 0.55 19.38 3.41
N GLY A 124 -0.49 18.58 3.13
CA GLY A 124 -1.58 18.95 2.25
C GLY A 124 -2.31 20.20 2.74
N THR A 125 -2.52 20.36 4.05
CA THR A 125 -3.12 21.58 4.61
C THR A 125 -2.24 22.79 4.38
N VAL A 126 -0.92 22.66 4.54
CA VAL A 126 0.04 23.74 4.22
C VAL A 126 -0.02 24.10 2.74
N GLY A 127 -0.08 23.12 1.84
CA GLY A 127 -0.24 23.35 0.40
C GLY A 127 -1.54 24.09 0.07
N ALA A 128 -2.66 23.65 0.64
CA ALA A 128 -3.96 24.28 0.47
C ALA A 128 -3.99 25.72 1.01
N LEU A 129 -3.36 25.97 2.16
CA LEU A 129 -3.17 27.33 2.68
C LEU A 129 -2.35 28.19 1.73
N GLY A 130 -1.26 27.67 1.16
CA GLY A 130 -0.47 28.37 0.15
C GLY A 130 -1.32 28.81 -1.05
N ALA A 131 -2.12 27.90 -1.60
CA ALA A 131 -3.06 28.24 -2.67
C ALA A 131 -4.12 29.26 -2.23
N PHE A 132 -4.64 29.13 -1.00
CA PHE A 132 -5.62 30.06 -0.45
C PHE A 132 -5.05 31.48 -0.38
N PHE A 133 -3.84 31.64 0.17
CA PHE A 133 -3.18 32.94 0.28
C PHE A 133 -2.88 33.56 -1.09
N ILE A 134 -2.43 32.76 -2.07
CA ILE A 134 -2.22 33.25 -3.45
C ILE A 134 -3.54 33.72 -4.05
N GLY A 135 -4.59 32.93 -3.92
CA GLY A 135 -5.92 33.26 -4.44
C GLY A 135 -6.52 34.50 -3.79
N TRP A 136 -6.33 34.65 -2.48
CA TRP A 136 -6.84 35.80 -1.72
C TRP A 136 -6.06 37.08 -2.02
N TYR A 137 -4.73 37.00 -2.05
CA TYR A 137 -3.87 38.18 -2.22
C TYR A 137 -3.90 38.73 -3.65
N TRP A 138 -4.02 37.86 -4.67
CA TRP A 138 -4.04 38.27 -6.09
C TRP A 138 -5.44 38.22 -6.70
N GLU A 139 -6.47 38.00 -5.88
CA GLU A 139 -7.88 37.91 -6.31
C GLU A 139 -8.09 36.88 -7.43
N LEU A 140 -7.41 35.73 -7.33
CA LEU A 140 -7.48 34.66 -8.32
C LEU A 140 -8.50 33.59 -7.86
N PRO A 141 -9.74 33.59 -8.40
CA PRO A 141 -10.78 32.66 -7.95
C PRO A 141 -10.39 31.19 -8.17
N LEU A 142 -9.60 30.89 -9.20
CA LEU A 142 -9.06 29.55 -9.45
C LEU A 142 -8.25 29.02 -8.26
N PHE A 143 -7.40 29.85 -7.65
CA PHE A 143 -6.55 29.42 -6.53
C PHE A 143 -7.35 29.24 -5.24
N ILE A 144 -8.38 30.06 -5.02
CA ILE A 144 -9.35 29.84 -3.94
C ILE A 144 -10.07 28.51 -4.12
N TYR A 145 -10.50 28.19 -5.35
CA TYR A 145 -11.14 26.91 -5.64
C TYR A 145 -10.20 25.70 -5.46
N ILE A 146 -8.94 25.81 -5.92
CA ILE A 146 -7.92 24.78 -5.70
C ILE A 146 -7.64 24.61 -4.20
N ALA A 147 -7.60 25.70 -3.43
CA ALA A 147 -7.45 25.63 -1.98
C ALA A 147 -8.63 24.93 -1.31
N TRP A 148 -9.86 25.24 -1.73
CA TRP A 148 -11.06 24.55 -1.26
C TRP A 148 -10.99 23.04 -1.51
N ILE A 149 -10.58 22.62 -2.72
CA ILE A 149 -10.34 21.21 -3.06
C ILE A 149 -9.28 20.61 -2.13
N GLY A 150 -8.18 21.33 -1.89
CA GLY A 150 -7.12 20.89 -0.98
C GLY A 150 -7.63 20.69 0.45
N PHE A 151 -8.37 21.64 1.01
CA PHE A 151 -8.95 21.51 2.36
C PHE A 151 -9.93 20.34 2.44
N PHE A 152 -10.79 20.22 1.43
CA PHE A 152 -11.75 19.12 1.32
C PHE A 152 -11.06 17.75 1.27
N LEU A 153 -10.02 17.61 0.45
CA LEU A 153 -9.25 16.37 0.33
C LEU A 153 -8.60 15.96 1.65
N ASN A 154 -7.96 16.92 2.34
CA ASN A 154 -7.33 16.64 3.63
C ASN A 154 -8.38 16.29 4.70
N LEU A 155 -9.54 16.94 4.68
CA LEU A 155 -10.62 16.69 5.62
C LEU A 155 -11.24 15.30 5.42
N ILE A 156 -11.48 14.89 4.17
CA ILE A 156 -11.93 13.53 3.86
C ILE A 156 -10.89 12.52 4.30
N ASN A 157 -9.60 12.76 4.04
CA ASN A 157 -8.55 11.84 4.47
C ASN A 157 -8.45 11.72 5.99
N LEU A 158 -8.95 12.68 6.77
CA LEU A 158 -9.07 12.52 8.21
C LEU A 158 -10.25 11.65 8.65
N LEU A 159 -11.20 11.26 7.79
CA LEU A 159 -12.30 10.38 8.21
C LEU A 159 -11.74 9.05 8.77
N PRO A 160 -12.27 8.55 9.90
CA PRO A 160 -11.74 7.36 10.57
C PRO A 160 -12.23 6.07 9.89
N ILE A 161 -11.93 5.93 8.59
CA ILE A 161 -12.39 4.86 7.70
C ILE A 161 -11.18 4.37 6.89
N HIS A 162 -10.89 3.07 6.90
CA HIS A 162 -9.86 2.51 6.01
C HIS A 162 -10.39 2.49 4.55
N PRO A 163 -9.61 2.89 3.53
CA PRO A 163 -8.15 3.08 3.49
C PRO A 163 -7.62 4.50 3.78
N LEU A 164 -8.46 5.43 4.24
CA LEU A 164 -8.06 6.83 4.48
C LEU A 164 -7.12 6.96 5.69
N ASP A 165 -6.38 8.07 5.74
CA ASP A 165 -5.37 8.32 6.79
C ASP A 165 -5.96 8.34 8.20
N GLY A 166 -7.15 8.88 8.35
CA GLY A 166 -7.88 8.93 9.61
C GLY A 166 -8.15 7.53 10.17
N GLY A 167 -8.34 6.53 9.30
CA GLY A 167 -8.44 5.12 9.68
C GLY A 167 -7.16 4.59 10.33
N ARG A 168 -5.99 5.03 9.86
CA ARG A 168 -4.68 4.68 10.44
C ARG A 168 -4.36 5.48 11.70
N ILE A 169 -4.71 6.77 11.73
CA ILE A 169 -4.53 7.65 12.90
C ILE A 169 -5.37 7.15 14.09
N SER A 170 -6.61 6.75 13.84
CA SER A 170 -7.55 6.31 14.88
C SER A 170 -7.10 5.05 15.61
N VAL A 171 -6.26 4.20 15.00
CA VAL A 171 -5.62 3.05 15.67
C VAL A 171 -4.83 3.51 16.90
N ALA A 172 -4.10 4.62 16.78
CA ALA A 172 -3.28 5.16 17.86
C ALA A 172 -4.08 6.04 18.85
N VAL A 173 -5.17 6.67 18.40
CA VAL A 173 -5.96 7.60 19.23
C VAL A 173 -7.01 6.87 20.06
N SER A 174 -7.98 6.23 19.40
CA SER A 174 -9.09 5.56 20.08
C SER A 174 -9.87 4.68 19.11
N ARG A 175 -10.16 3.45 19.54
CA ARG A 175 -11.00 2.49 18.79
C ARG A 175 -12.44 3.00 18.61
N TRP A 176 -12.91 3.92 19.46
CA TRP A 176 -14.25 4.49 19.37
C TRP A 176 -14.45 5.40 18.15
N LEU A 177 -13.36 5.99 17.61
CA LEU A 177 -13.43 6.78 16.37
C LEU A 177 -13.97 5.97 15.19
N TRP A 178 -13.78 4.65 15.18
CA TRP A 178 -14.32 3.80 14.13
C TRP A 178 -15.82 3.62 14.19
N LEU A 179 -16.45 3.70 15.37
CA LEU A 179 -17.91 3.72 15.45
C LEU A 179 -18.46 5.01 14.84
N PHE A 180 -17.78 6.15 15.07
CA PHE A 180 -18.10 7.40 14.39
C PHE A 180 -17.84 7.31 12.88
N GLY A 181 -16.78 6.64 12.44
CA GLY A 181 -16.53 6.37 11.02
C GLY A 181 -17.61 5.51 10.38
N LEU A 182 -18.08 4.47 11.08
CA LEU A 182 -19.12 3.57 10.62
C LEU A 182 -20.47 4.31 10.48
N THR A 183 -20.92 5.01 11.53
CA THR A 183 -22.22 5.69 11.53
C THR A 183 -22.20 6.99 10.73
N GLY A 184 -21.19 7.82 10.95
CA GLY A 184 -21.01 9.10 10.26
C GLY A 184 -20.67 8.92 8.78
N GLY A 185 -19.83 7.94 8.44
CA GLY A 185 -19.53 7.61 7.05
C GLY A 185 -20.77 7.17 6.29
N LEU A 186 -21.60 6.28 6.88
CA LEU A 186 -22.86 5.86 6.27
C LEU A 186 -23.80 7.05 6.04
N PHE A 187 -23.96 7.91 7.05
CA PHE A 187 -24.80 9.10 6.95
C PHE A 187 -24.34 10.02 5.82
N ILE A 188 -23.04 10.32 5.74
CA ILE A 188 -22.48 11.20 4.69
C ILE A 188 -22.71 10.59 3.31
N ILE A 189 -22.42 9.31 3.13
CA ILE A 189 -22.57 8.61 1.84
C ILE A 189 -24.01 8.70 1.34
N LEU A 190 -24.99 8.48 2.22
CA LEU A 190 -26.41 8.58 1.89
C LEU A 190 -26.81 10.03 1.59
N TYR A 191 -26.32 11.00 2.37
CA TYR A 191 -26.61 12.42 2.19
C TYR A 191 -26.13 12.95 0.82
N ILE A 192 -24.88 12.62 0.44
CA ILE A 192 -24.29 13.07 -0.83
C ILE A 192 -24.65 12.17 -2.02
N HIS A 193 -25.49 11.14 -1.81
CA HIS A 193 -25.91 10.17 -2.84
C HIS A 193 -24.73 9.45 -3.53
N ALA A 194 -23.59 9.29 -2.84
CA ALA A 194 -22.40 8.64 -3.38
C ALA A 194 -22.48 7.12 -3.21
N TYR A 195 -23.48 6.47 -3.79
CA TYR A 195 -23.78 5.05 -3.58
C TYR A 195 -22.61 4.10 -3.87
N VAL A 196 -21.69 4.46 -4.78
CA VAL A 196 -20.46 3.70 -5.05
C VAL A 196 -19.59 3.55 -3.78
N MET A 197 -19.59 4.55 -2.90
CA MET A 197 -18.83 4.53 -1.65
C MET A 197 -19.38 3.54 -0.61
N LEU A 198 -20.61 3.03 -0.79
CA LEU A 198 -21.16 1.97 0.08
C LEU A 198 -20.36 0.68 -0.02
N ILE A 199 -19.73 0.40 -1.16
CA ILE A 199 -18.86 -0.79 -1.31
C ILE A 199 -17.65 -0.67 -0.38
N PHE A 200 -16.96 0.48 -0.40
CA PHE A 200 -15.83 0.74 0.49
C PHE A 200 -16.24 0.76 1.96
N TRP A 201 -17.40 1.34 2.26
CA TRP A 201 -17.96 1.33 3.60
C TRP A 201 -18.27 -0.09 4.10
N ALA A 202 -18.85 -0.95 3.25
CA ALA A 202 -19.14 -2.34 3.58
C ALA A 202 -17.84 -3.15 3.80
N LEU A 203 -16.81 -2.91 2.98
CA LEU A 203 -15.47 -3.50 3.17
C LEU A 203 -14.85 -3.06 4.50
N PHE A 204 -14.96 -1.77 4.86
CA PHE A 204 -14.49 -1.25 6.15
C PHE A 204 -15.25 -1.90 7.33
N ALA A 205 -16.58 -1.99 7.24
CA ALA A 205 -17.40 -2.65 8.25
C ALA A 205 -17.04 -4.13 8.41
N TRP A 206 -16.78 -4.83 7.30
CA TRP A 206 -16.35 -6.22 7.28
C TRP A 206 -14.97 -6.41 7.90
N ASP A 207 -14.02 -5.52 7.64
CA ASP A 207 -12.70 -5.54 8.25
C ASP A 207 -12.77 -5.38 9.78
N LEU A 208 -13.58 -4.42 10.25
CA LEU A 208 -13.85 -4.24 11.69
C LEU A 208 -14.49 -5.48 12.31
N TYR A 209 -15.46 -6.10 11.64
CA TYR A 209 -16.07 -7.34 12.09
C TYR A 209 -15.02 -8.45 12.23
N ASN A 210 -14.18 -8.64 11.22
CA ASN A 210 -13.14 -9.66 11.24
C ASN A 210 -12.07 -9.43 12.31
N LYS A 211 -11.82 -8.17 12.66
CA LYS A 211 -10.79 -7.78 13.62
C LYS A 211 -11.26 -7.84 15.08
N TYR A 212 -12.53 -7.52 15.36
CA TYR A 212 -13.03 -7.38 16.74
C TYR A 212 -14.09 -8.40 17.13
N VAL A 213 -14.90 -8.87 16.19
CA VAL A 213 -16.03 -9.76 16.49
C VAL A 213 -15.67 -11.19 16.13
N ARG A 214 -15.05 -11.40 14.97
CA ARG A 214 -14.62 -12.72 14.54
C ARG A 214 -13.37 -13.14 15.31
N LYS A 215 -13.53 -14.00 16.32
CA LYS A 215 -12.40 -14.72 16.92
C LYS A 215 -11.73 -15.55 15.82
N LYS A 216 -10.52 -15.16 15.41
CA LYS A 216 -9.73 -15.90 14.43
C LYS A 216 -9.15 -17.09 15.17
N ASP A 217 -9.75 -18.27 15.02
CA ASP A 217 -9.12 -19.51 15.48
C ASP A 217 -7.76 -19.63 14.82
N SER A 218 -6.71 -19.65 15.64
CA SER A 218 -5.33 -19.80 15.20
C SER A 218 -5.14 -21.26 14.76
N LYS A 219 -5.65 -21.63 13.59
CA LYS A 219 -5.36 -22.95 13.02
C LYS A 219 -3.85 -23.03 12.76
N PRO A 220 -3.20 -24.14 13.15
CA PRO A 220 -1.77 -24.30 12.88
C PRO A 220 -1.55 -24.27 11.37
N ARG A 221 -0.51 -23.55 10.95
CA ARG A 221 -0.03 -23.56 9.57
C ARG A 221 1.29 -24.29 9.50
N SER A 222 1.57 -24.86 8.34
CA SER A 222 2.84 -25.52 8.09
C SER A 222 3.53 -24.92 6.88
N THR A 223 4.85 -24.80 6.97
CA THR A 223 5.72 -24.59 5.82
C THR A 223 6.72 -25.73 5.75
N TRP A 224 7.25 -26.02 4.58
CA TRP A 224 8.23 -27.09 4.40
C TRP A 224 9.31 -26.65 3.41
N GLY A 225 10.47 -27.28 3.53
CA GLY A 225 11.49 -27.22 2.50
C GLY A 225 12.38 -28.46 2.53
N THR A 226 13.06 -28.67 1.41
CA THR A 226 13.92 -29.83 1.22
C THR A 226 15.36 -29.35 1.17
N PHE A 227 16.22 -30.02 1.91
CA PHE A 227 17.64 -29.69 2.01
C PHE A 227 18.47 -30.89 1.58
N GLU A 228 19.48 -30.61 0.76
CA GLU A 228 20.47 -31.60 0.31
C GLU A 228 21.61 -31.65 1.31
N VAL A 229 21.96 -32.86 1.76
CA VAL A 229 23.04 -33.10 2.70
C VAL A 229 23.96 -34.17 2.15
N ASP A 230 25.26 -33.89 2.14
CA ASP A 230 26.29 -34.83 1.66
C ASP A 230 26.38 -36.03 2.62
N MET A 231 26.40 -37.24 2.06
CA MET A 231 26.51 -38.47 2.84
C MET A 231 27.95 -38.84 3.20
N ASP A 232 28.94 -38.35 2.48
CA ASP A 232 30.35 -38.74 2.67
C ASP A 232 30.81 -38.52 4.14
N PRO A 233 30.57 -37.36 4.78
CA PRO A 233 30.97 -37.12 6.17
C PRO A 233 30.19 -37.97 7.19
N ILE A 234 28.94 -38.32 6.88
CA ILE A 234 28.05 -39.10 7.76
C ILE A 234 28.50 -40.56 7.80
N LEU A 235 28.89 -41.10 6.64
CA LEU A 235 29.41 -42.46 6.51
C LEU A 235 30.78 -42.62 7.18
N GLU A 236 31.67 -41.63 7.03
CA GLU A 236 33.00 -41.62 7.69
C GLU A 236 32.89 -41.61 9.22
N GLN A 237 31.87 -40.94 9.76
CA GLN A 237 31.61 -40.87 11.20
C GLN A 237 30.82 -42.07 11.74
N GLY A 238 30.40 -42.99 10.86
CA GLY A 238 29.68 -44.22 11.25
C GLY A 238 28.24 -43.99 11.73
N PHE A 239 27.62 -42.86 11.38
CA PHE A 239 26.25 -42.56 11.80
C PHE A 239 25.22 -43.40 11.02
N PHE A 240 24.17 -43.84 11.73
CA PHE A 240 23.08 -44.61 11.13
C PHE A 240 22.17 -43.71 10.29
N ILE A 241 21.97 -44.06 9.02
CA ILE A 241 21.07 -43.33 8.13
C ILE A 241 19.62 -43.75 8.42
N PRO A 242 18.75 -42.82 8.86
CA PRO A 242 17.36 -43.13 9.16
C PRO A 242 16.56 -43.61 7.94
N GLY A 243 15.45 -44.31 8.20
CA GLY A 243 14.50 -44.74 7.18
C GLY A 243 13.74 -43.58 6.54
N THR A 244 13.06 -43.85 5.42
CA THR A 244 12.38 -42.83 4.60
C THR A 244 11.25 -42.10 5.33
N GLU A 245 10.55 -42.79 6.23
CA GLU A 245 9.46 -42.24 7.03
C GLU A 245 9.92 -41.75 8.42
N HIS A 246 11.23 -41.64 8.65
CA HIS A 246 11.74 -41.23 9.95
C HIS A 246 11.34 -39.78 10.27
N ARG A 247 10.54 -39.62 11.33
CA ARG A 247 10.17 -38.33 11.88
C ARG A 247 10.96 -38.06 13.16
N ARG A 248 11.68 -36.94 13.15
CA ARG A 248 12.44 -36.46 14.30
C ARG A 248 12.25 -34.95 14.45
N GLU A 249 12.14 -34.51 15.69
CA GLU A 249 12.15 -33.09 16.02
C GLU A 249 13.57 -32.52 15.88
N LEU A 250 13.68 -31.36 15.24
CA LEU A 250 14.95 -30.71 14.93
C LEU A 250 15.15 -29.49 15.81
N ALA A 251 16.41 -29.22 16.15
CA ALA A 251 16.78 -27.97 16.77
C ALA A 251 16.58 -26.83 15.76
N PHE A 252 16.02 -25.72 16.22
CA PHE A 252 15.81 -24.55 15.37
C PHE A 252 16.11 -23.26 16.13
N GLU A 253 16.50 -22.25 15.37
CA GLU A 253 16.56 -20.86 15.80
C GLU A 253 15.63 -20.05 14.90
N THR A 254 14.97 -19.04 15.47
CA THR A 254 14.12 -18.15 14.68
C THR A 254 14.46 -16.70 14.94
N TYR A 255 14.46 -15.92 13.88
CA TYR A 255 14.70 -14.49 13.93
C TYR A 255 13.91 -13.82 12.80
N SER A 256 13.67 -12.52 12.95
CA SER A 256 13.03 -11.71 11.90
C SER A 256 14.06 -10.75 11.33
N GLU A 257 14.23 -10.77 10.01
CA GLU A 257 15.16 -9.86 9.37
C GLU A 257 14.58 -8.43 9.33
N LEU A 258 15.43 -7.43 9.61
CA LEU A 258 14.98 -6.04 9.75
C LEU A 258 14.65 -5.38 8.40
N GLU A 259 15.19 -5.91 7.31
CA GLU A 259 15.09 -5.35 5.97
C GLU A 259 13.76 -5.68 5.29
N ASP A 260 13.39 -6.96 5.24
CA ASP A 260 12.14 -7.44 4.61
C ASP A 260 11.02 -7.75 5.63
N GLY A 261 11.33 -7.78 6.93
CA GLY A 261 10.38 -8.08 8.00
C GLY A 261 9.93 -9.55 8.03
N LYS A 262 10.56 -10.43 7.26
CA LYS A 262 10.21 -11.85 7.20
C LYS A 262 10.84 -12.59 8.36
N GLN A 263 10.06 -13.50 8.94
CA GLN A 263 10.55 -14.42 9.97
C GLN A 263 11.20 -15.62 9.29
N ARG A 264 12.43 -15.90 9.70
CA ARG A 264 13.24 -17.02 9.23
C ARG A 264 13.36 -18.07 10.33
N VAL A 265 13.45 -19.31 9.90
CA VAL A 265 13.67 -20.47 10.75
C VAL A 265 14.90 -21.17 10.24
N LEU A 266 15.95 -21.14 11.07
CA LEU A 266 17.20 -21.80 10.81
C LEU A 266 17.16 -23.15 11.52
N ILE A 267 17.25 -24.21 10.73
CA ILE A 267 17.02 -25.59 11.14
C ILE A 267 18.38 -26.29 11.14
N TYR A 268 18.66 -26.99 12.24
CA TYR A 268 19.93 -27.65 12.43
C TYR A 268 19.74 -29.11 12.81
N TRP A 269 20.48 -29.97 12.12
CA TRP A 269 20.71 -31.34 12.55
C TRP A 269 22.22 -31.58 12.57
N ARG A 270 22.82 -31.41 13.74
CA ARG A 270 24.28 -31.44 13.91
C ARG A 270 24.88 -32.78 13.50
N GLU A 271 24.24 -33.88 13.87
CA GLU A 271 24.69 -35.24 13.58
C GLU A 271 24.66 -35.58 12.09
N MET A 272 23.78 -34.91 11.32
CA MET A 272 23.72 -35.07 9.87
C MET A 272 24.42 -33.95 9.12
N GLY A 273 24.92 -32.90 9.78
CA GLY A 273 25.46 -31.72 9.10
C GLY A 273 24.40 -30.89 8.35
N LEU A 274 23.11 -31.02 8.69
CA LEU A 274 22.05 -30.25 8.05
C LEU A 274 22.01 -28.82 8.60
N HIS A 275 22.09 -27.86 7.69
CA HIS A 275 21.87 -26.44 7.95
C HIS A 275 20.86 -25.90 6.93
N GLY A 276 19.60 -25.75 7.34
CA GLY A 276 18.51 -25.35 6.44
C GLY A 276 17.88 -24.03 6.85
N LEU A 277 17.67 -23.11 5.90
CA LEU A 277 16.97 -21.84 6.14
C LEU A 277 15.59 -21.87 5.47
N LEU A 278 14.52 -21.70 6.26
CA LEU A 278 13.15 -21.55 5.75
C LEU A 278 12.60 -20.16 6.06
N ASN A 279 11.89 -19.58 5.11
CA ASN A 279 11.11 -18.36 5.30
C ASN A 279 9.66 -18.72 5.64
N LEU A 280 9.12 -18.14 6.71
CA LEU A 280 7.70 -18.25 7.00
C LEU A 280 6.89 -17.32 6.08
N PHE A 281 5.67 -17.73 5.75
CA PHE A 281 4.74 -16.93 4.93
C PHE A 281 4.16 -15.75 5.71
N GLU A 282 3.96 -15.93 7.02
CA GLU A 282 3.50 -14.91 7.95
C GLU A 282 4.19 -15.12 9.31
N GLN A 283 4.25 -14.08 10.13
CA GLN A 283 4.87 -14.16 11.46
C GLN A 283 4.06 -15.07 12.38
N GLY A 284 4.76 -15.86 13.20
CA GLY A 284 4.11 -16.79 14.09
C GLY A 284 5.01 -17.43 15.13
N LEU A 285 4.34 -18.02 16.11
CA LEU A 285 4.98 -18.80 17.16
C LEU A 285 5.19 -20.22 16.63
N ILE A 286 6.46 -20.61 16.51
CA ILE A 286 6.82 -21.96 16.06
C ILE A 286 6.39 -22.95 17.13
N LYS A 287 5.60 -23.94 16.72
CA LYS A 287 5.14 -25.03 17.57
C LYS A 287 6.14 -26.17 17.57
N SER A 288 6.56 -26.59 16.38
CA SER A 288 7.49 -27.70 16.20
C SER A 288 8.18 -27.62 14.84
N VAL A 289 9.39 -28.16 14.78
CA VAL A 289 10.16 -28.34 13.54
C VAL A 289 10.57 -29.80 13.48
N TYR A 290 10.21 -30.51 12.42
CA TYR A 290 10.49 -31.94 12.32
C TYR A 290 10.78 -32.39 10.89
N THR A 291 11.48 -33.52 10.76
CA THR A 291 11.67 -34.19 9.47
C THR A 291 10.39 -34.91 9.07
N SER A 292 9.89 -34.66 7.86
CA SER A 292 8.71 -35.35 7.34
C SER A 292 9.08 -36.53 6.45
N GLN A 293 10.19 -36.42 5.72
CA GLN A 293 10.64 -37.43 4.77
C GLN A 293 12.16 -37.33 4.56
N ILE A 294 12.81 -38.47 4.40
CA ILE A 294 14.25 -38.57 4.09
C ILE A 294 14.42 -39.46 2.87
N GLU A 295 14.92 -38.90 1.77
CA GLU A 295 15.17 -39.66 0.54
C GLU A 295 16.67 -39.68 0.24
N ARG A 296 17.13 -40.79 -0.35
CA ARG A 296 18.51 -40.91 -0.84
C ARG A 296 18.52 -40.65 -2.33
N ILE A 297 19.37 -39.76 -2.77
CA ILE A 297 19.60 -39.51 -4.19
C ILE A 297 21.08 -39.67 -4.51
N THR A 298 21.37 -40.16 -5.70
CA THR A 298 22.75 -40.24 -6.20
C THR A 298 22.89 -39.24 -7.34
N LYS A 299 23.82 -38.31 -7.22
CA LYS A 299 24.08 -37.27 -8.21
C LYS A 299 25.57 -37.20 -8.47
N GLU A 300 25.98 -37.28 -9.74
CA GLU A 300 27.39 -37.16 -10.16
C GLU A 300 28.34 -38.08 -9.37
N ASN A 301 27.94 -39.34 -9.16
CA ASN A 301 28.70 -40.35 -8.41
C ASN A 301 28.87 -40.10 -6.90
N LYS A 302 28.15 -39.12 -6.33
CA LYS A 302 28.06 -38.87 -4.87
C LYS A 302 26.64 -39.13 -4.36
N ALA A 303 26.55 -39.61 -3.12
CA ALA A 303 25.28 -39.88 -2.47
C ALA A 303 24.87 -38.68 -1.59
N TYR A 304 23.63 -38.24 -1.73
CA TYR A 304 23.05 -37.16 -0.93
C TYR A 304 21.78 -37.63 -0.24
N LEU A 305 21.51 -37.05 0.93
CA LEU A 305 20.23 -37.16 1.63
C LEU A 305 19.40 -35.91 1.34
N LEU A 306 18.24 -36.09 0.72
CA LEU A 306 17.19 -35.09 0.66
C LEU A 306 16.36 -35.18 1.94
N ILE A 307 16.57 -34.22 2.84
CA ILE A 307 15.83 -34.15 4.10
C ILE A 307 14.74 -33.09 3.95
N ARG A 308 13.48 -33.54 3.96
CA ARG A 308 12.33 -32.66 3.98
C ARG A 308 12.01 -32.26 5.42
N CYS A 309 12.14 -30.97 5.72
CA CYS A 309 11.82 -30.40 7.01
C CYS A 309 10.47 -29.69 6.92
N GLN A 310 9.63 -29.89 7.94
CA GLN A 310 8.36 -29.18 8.10
C GLN A 310 8.41 -28.36 9.39
N VAL A 311 7.90 -27.13 9.31
CA VAL A 311 7.76 -26.19 10.43
C VAL A 311 6.28 -25.93 10.62
N ASP A 312 5.76 -26.33 11.77
CA ASP A 312 4.40 -26.03 12.19
C ASP A 312 4.42 -24.80 13.11
N TYR A 313 3.55 -23.83 12.85
CA TYR A 313 3.50 -22.58 13.60
C TYR A 313 2.07 -22.05 13.72
N TYR A 314 1.85 -21.27 14.77
CA TYR A 314 0.62 -20.52 14.96
C TYR A 314 0.83 -19.08 14.48
N PRO A 315 0.03 -18.60 13.52
CA PRO A 315 0.08 -17.20 13.12
C PRO A 315 -0.14 -16.32 14.33
N HIS A 316 0.81 -15.44 14.61
CA HIS A 316 0.79 -14.59 15.79
C HIS A 316 1.14 -13.16 15.40
N THR A 317 0.24 -12.24 15.74
CA THR A 317 0.44 -10.80 15.61
C THR A 317 0.74 -10.25 16.99
N ASN A 318 1.85 -9.52 17.13
CA ASN A 318 2.23 -8.95 18.41
C ASN A 318 1.20 -7.89 18.87
N ASP A 319 0.51 -8.15 19.97
CA ASP A 319 -0.50 -7.26 20.54
C ASP A 319 0.08 -5.90 20.99
N ALA A 320 1.39 -5.85 21.27
CA ALA A 320 2.11 -4.63 21.59
C ALA A 320 2.05 -3.57 20.47
N TYR A 321 1.70 -3.97 19.24
CA TYR A 321 1.49 -3.04 18.13
C TYR A 321 0.49 -1.91 18.47
N TYR A 322 -0.56 -2.23 19.23
CA TYR A 322 -1.63 -1.29 19.59
C TYR A 322 -1.39 -0.57 20.92
N GLU A 323 -0.29 -0.88 21.62
CA GLU A 323 0.08 -0.22 22.86
C GLU A 323 0.68 1.14 22.55
N VAL A 324 -0.05 2.18 22.92
CA VAL A 324 0.36 3.58 22.73
C VAL A 324 0.27 4.27 24.08
N ALA A 325 1.35 4.95 24.46
CA ALA A 325 1.41 5.66 25.73
C ALA A 325 0.26 6.69 25.85
N PRO A 326 -0.42 6.81 27.01
CA PRO A 326 -1.57 7.72 27.15
C PRO A 326 -1.29 9.16 26.73
N LYS A 327 -0.08 9.67 26.99
CA LYS A 327 0.35 11.02 26.57
C LYS A 327 0.33 11.18 25.05
N VAL A 328 0.78 10.16 24.31
CA VAL A 328 0.79 10.16 22.84
C VAL A 328 -0.63 10.08 22.31
N ARG A 329 -1.50 9.24 22.91
CA ARG A 329 -2.92 9.15 22.54
C ARG A 329 -3.61 10.51 22.62
N TRP A 330 -3.44 11.21 23.74
CA TRP A 330 -4.01 12.56 23.92
C TRP A 330 -3.42 13.58 22.96
N LYS A 331 -2.10 13.58 22.78
CA LYS A 331 -1.44 14.47 21.82
C LYS A 331 -2.01 14.28 20.40
N TYR A 332 -2.06 13.04 19.92
CA TYR A 332 -2.57 12.73 18.59
C TYR A 332 -4.07 13.00 18.47
N GLY A 333 -4.86 12.69 19.51
CA GLY A 333 -6.29 12.99 19.53
C GLY A 333 -6.58 14.49 19.44
N ILE A 334 -5.86 15.32 20.21
CA ILE A 334 -5.99 16.78 20.16
C ILE A 334 -5.56 17.30 18.79
N THR A 335 -4.41 16.88 18.26
CA THR A 335 -3.94 17.28 16.94
C THR A 335 -4.96 16.93 15.85
N TYR A 336 -5.51 15.71 15.89
CA TYR A 336 -6.52 15.24 14.95
C TYR A 336 -7.79 16.10 15.00
N ALA A 337 -8.31 16.37 16.20
CA ALA A 337 -9.50 17.19 16.38
C ALA A 337 -9.28 18.64 15.92
N LEU A 338 -8.17 19.26 16.32
CA LEU A 338 -7.83 20.63 15.92
C LEU A 338 -7.66 20.74 14.41
N LEU A 339 -6.99 19.78 13.77
CA LEU A 339 -6.80 19.77 12.33
C LEU A 339 -8.14 19.61 11.59
N ALA A 340 -9.02 18.72 12.05
CA ALA A 340 -10.33 18.53 11.45
C ALA A 340 -11.21 19.80 11.56
N VAL A 341 -11.24 20.44 12.73
CA VAL A 341 -11.97 21.70 12.93
C VAL A 341 -11.41 22.82 12.06
N PHE A 342 -10.08 22.95 12.01
CA PHE A 342 -9.39 23.95 11.19
C PHE A 342 -9.69 23.77 9.71
N LEU A 343 -9.59 22.54 9.19
CA LEU A 343 -9.89 22.21 7.80
C LEU A 343 -11.37 22.50 7.46
N GLY A 344 -12.30 22.14 8.33
CA GLY A 344 -13.72 22.45 8.16
C GLY A 344 -13.98 23.96 8.10
N TYR A 345 -13.35 24.72 8.99
CA TYR A 345 -13.44 26.18 8.99
C TYR A 345 -12.86 26.79 7.70
N MET A 346 -11.65 26.38 7.30
CA MET A 346 -10.99 26.92 6.11
C MET A 346 -11.73 26.55 4.82
N MET A 347 -12.28 25.34 4.74
CA MET A 347 -13.15 24.93 3.63
C MET A 347 -14.41 25.81 3.55
N HIS A 348 -15.05 26.11 4.68
CA HIS A 348 -16.18 27.03 4.72
C HIS A 348 -15.79 28.46 4.30
N ALA A 349 -14.65 28.96 4.79
CA ALA A 349 -14.14 30.29 4.47
C ALA A 349 -13.82 30.43 2.97
N ALA A 350 -13.15 29.44 2.37
CA ALA A 350 -12.84 29.41 0.94
C ALA A 350 -14.11 29.36 0.09
N SER A 351 -15.12 28.58 0.48
CA SER A 351 -16.41 28.51 -0.22
C SER A 351 -17.14 29.86 -0.21
N LYS A 352 -17.08 30.62 0.89
CA LYS A 352 -17.65 31.97 0.93
C LYS A 352 -16.91 32.91 -0.01
N MET A 353 -15.57 32.93 0.00
CA MET A 353 -14.80 33.81 -0.89
C MET A 353 -15.02 33.51 -2.37
N GLU A 354 -15.15 32.24 -2.75
CA GLU A 354 -15.44 31.86 -4.14
C GLU A 354 -16.76 32.49 -4.65
N LEU A 355 -17.76 32.63 -3.76
CA LEU A 355 -19.03 33.28 -4.10
C LEU A 355 -18.91 34.80 -4.27
N TYR A 356 -17.89 35.44 -3.69
CA TYR A 356 -17.66 36.88 -3.79
C TYR A 356 -16.80 37.30 -4.98
N ILE A 357 -16.01 36.40 -5.56
CA ILE A 357 -15.10 36.68 -6.69
C ILE A 357 -15.78 36.36 -8.06
N LYS A 358 -17.11 36.24 -8.08
CA LYS A 358 -17.89 35.99 -9.31
C LYS A 358 -18.20 37.24 -10.10
#